data_AF-A0A254TAW2-F1
#
_entry.id   AF-A0A254TAW2-F1
#
_cell.length_a   1.000
_cell.length_b   1.000
_cell.length_c   1.000
_cell.angle_alpha   90.00
_cell.angle_beta   90.00
_cell.angle_gamma   90.00
#
_symmetry.space_group_name_H-M   'P 1'
#
loop_
_entity.id
_entity.type
_entity.pdbx_description
1 polymer ?
#
loop_
_entity_poly.entity_id
_entity_poly.type
_entity_poly.pdbx_seq_one_letter_code
_entity_poly.pdbx_strand_id
1 'polypeptide(L)' 'MADAYFSHSDTDRAEILAIGADTLDRPAPLLEKDIWVVWTLSKLFNTDLARHLTVKGGTSLSKA' A
#
# COMPACT_ATOMS: atom_id res chain seq x y z
N MET A 1 -4.71 1.90 -8.82
CA MET A 1 -5.19 2.69 -7.66
C MET A 1 -4.04 3.25 -6.83
N ALA A 2 -3.12 2.44 -6.31
CA ALA A 2 -1.99 2.97 -5.52
C ALA A 2 -1.00 3.84 -6.33
N ASP A 3 -0.88 3.66 -7.65
CA ASP A 3 -0.03 4.51 -8.50
C ASP A 3 -0.43 6.01 -8.46
N ALA A 4 -1.72 6.32 -8.26
CA ALA A 4 -2.17 7.71 -8.14
C ALA A 4 -1.58 8.39 -6.88
N TYR A 5 -1.52 7.67 -5.76
CA TYR A 5 -0.90 8.16 -4.52
C TYR A 5 0.55 8.58 -4.74
N PHE A 6 1.32 7.79 -5.49
CA PHE A 6 2.73 8.10 -5.79
C PHE A 6 2.92 9.21 -6.81
N SER A 7 1.87 9.68 -7.50
CA SER A 7 1.97 10.82 -8.40
C SER A 7 1.86 12.19 -7.70
N HIS A 8 1.42 12.20 -6.44
CA HIS A 8 1.23 13.41 -5.65
C HIS A 8 2.54 13.92 -5.02
N SER A 9 2.55 15.20 -4.66
CA SER A 9 3.62 15.81 -3.86
C SER A 9 3.64 15.24 -2.43
N ASP A 10 4.74 15.41 -1.70
CA ASP A 10 4.82 14.94 -0.31
C ASP A 10 3.81 15.66 0.60
N THR A 11 3.49 16.92 0.31
CA THR A 11 2.46 17.69 1.02
C THR A 11 1.07 17.09 0.79
N ASP A 12 0.71 16.84 -0.46
CA ASP A 12 -0.60 16.25 -0.81
C ASP A 12 -0.73 14.82 -0.23
N ARG A 13 0.36 14.03 -0.28
CA ARG A 13 0.38 12.70 0.33
C ARG A 13 0.14 12.77 1.84
N ALA A 14 0.77 13.72 2.53
CA ALA A 14 0.55 13.91 3.97
C ALA A 14 -0.91 14.28 4.28
N GLU A 15 -1.53 15.14 3.45
CA GLU A 15 -2.95 15.50 3.59
C GLU A 15 -3.87 14.29 3.35
N ILE A 16 -3.63 13.52 2.28
CA ILE A 16 -4.38 12.28 1.99
C ILE A 16 -4.28 11.29 3.15
N LEU A 17 -3.08 11.09 3.70
CA LEU A 17 -2.87 10.22 4.85
C LEU A 17 -3.58 10.73 6.11
N ALA A 18 -3.61 12.04 6.35
CA ALA A 18 -4.30 12.64 7.48
C ALA A 18 -5.82 12.44 7.37
N ILE A 19 -6.40 12.70 6.19
CA ILE A 19 -7.83 12.46 5.91
C ILE A 19 -8.17 10.98 6.09
N GLY A 20 -7.33 10.09 5.53
CA GLY A 20 -7.52 8.66 5.67
C GLY A 20 -7.41 8.20 7.12
N ALA A 21 -6.49 8.78 7.90
CA ALA A 21 -6.30 8.44 9.30
C ALA A 21 -7.52 8.76 10.16
N ASP A 22 -8.09 9.94 9.95
CA ASP A 22 -9.33 10.39 10.60
C ASP A 22 -10.53 9.52 10.18
N THR A 23 -10.70 9.31 8.88
CA THR A 23 -11.85 8.58 8.33
C THR A 23 -11.88 7.11 8.73
N LEU A 24 -10.70 6.48 8.81
CA LEU A 24 -10.58 5.04 9.05
C LEU A 24 -10.30 4.69 10.52
N ASP A 25 -10.09 5.70 11.37
CA ASP A 25 -9.60 5.52 12.75
C ASP A 25 -8.34 4.64 12.78
N ARG A 26 -7.35 5.02 11.96
CA ARG A 26 -6.07 4.30 11.82
C ARG A 26 -4.91 5.29 11.74
N PRO A 27 -3.74 4.98 12.33
CA PRO A 27 -2.59 5.88 12.23
C PRO A 27 -2.12 6.08 10.78
N ALA A 28 -1.85 7.31 10.39
CA ALA A 28 -1.30 7.65 9.07
C ALA A 28 -0.07 6.80 8.66
N PRO A 29 0.92 6.54 9.54
CA PRO A 29 2.04 5.67 9.20
C PRO A 29 1.64 4.22 8.87
N LEU A 30 0.56 3.72 9.46
CA LEU A 30 0.05 2.38 9.17
C LEU A 30 -0.61 2.33 7.79
N LEU A 31 -1.36 3.39 7.44
CA LEU A 31 -1.97 3.54 6.11
C LEU A 31 -0.90 3.66 5.02
N GLU A 32 0.12 4.48 5.25
CA GLU A 32 1.23 4.63 4.31
C GLU A 32 1.95 3.31 4.07
N LYS A 33 2.28 2.58 5.15
CA LYS A 33 2.85 1.23 5.05
C LYS A 33 1.98 0.31 4.20
N ASP A 34 0.65 0.33 4.38
CA ASP A 34 -0.27 -0.50 3.63
C ASP A 34 -0.32 -0.15 2.13
N ILE A 35 -0.27 1.15 1.79
CA ILE A 35 -0.17 1.61 0.40
C ILE A 35 1.09 1.06 -0.26
N TRP A 36 2.25 1.19 0.41
CA TRP A 36 3.52 0.65 -0.09
C TRP A 36 3.48 -0.86 -0.29
N VAL A 37 2.94 -1.61 0.68
CA VAL A 37 2.84 -3.08 0.58
C VAL A 37 1.98 -3.50 -0.59
N VAL A 38 0.76 -2.94 -0.72
CA VAL A 38 -0.17 -3.30 -1.79
C VAL A 38 0.40 -2.93 -3.16
N TRP A 39 1.01 -1.75 -3.27
CA TRP A 39 1.64 -1.32 -4.51
C TRP A 39 2.80 -2.23 -4.90
N THR A 40 3.70 -2.55 -3.96
CA THR A 40 4.88 -3.39 -4.21
C THR A 40 4.46 -4.78 -4.65
N LEU A 41 3.51 -5.39 -3.95
CA LEU A 41 2.96 -6.71 -4.33
C LEU A 41 2.33 -6.64 -5.71
N SER A 42 1.56 -5.60 -6.02
CA SER A 42 0.99 -5.42 -7.36
C SER A 42 2.06 -5.34 -8.45
N LYS A 43 3.17 -4.61 -8.22
CA LYS A 43 4.27 -4.56 -9.20
C LYS A 43 4.96 -5.90 -9.35
N LEU A 44 5.28 -6.60 -8.26
CA LEU A 44 5.98 -7.88 -8.29
C LEU A 44 5.13 -8.98 -8.98
N PHE A 45 3.85 -9.07 -8.63
CA PHE A 45 2.96 -10.11 -9.14
C PHE A 45 2.44 -9.84 -10.56
N ASN A 46 2.69 -8.66 -11.12
CA ASN A 46 2.47 -8.36 -12.54
C ASN A 46 3.68 -8.65 -13.44
N THR A 47 4.70 -9.34 -12.93
CA THR A 47 5.89 -9.77 -13.70
C THR A 47 6.02 -11.30 -13.72
N ASP A 48 6.91 -11.82 -14.55
CA ASP A 48 7.23 -13.26 -14.59
C ASP A 48 7.74 -13.82 -13.25
N LEU A 49 8.24 -12.96 -12.35
CA LEU A 49 8.66 -13.34 -11.01
C LEU A 49 7.51 -13.92 -10.18
N ALA A 50 6.26 -13.57 -10.49
CA ALA A 50 5.07 -14.04 -9.78
C ALA A 50 5.03 -15.57 -9.65
N ARG A 51 5.52 -16.30 -10.67
CA ARG A 51 5.57 -17.78 -10.67
C ARG A 51 6.53 -18.36 -9.64
N HIS A 52 7.44 -17.54 -9.11
CA HIS A 52 8.49 -17.93 -8.16
C HIS A 52 8.29 -17.30 -6.79
N LEU A 53 7.24 -16.49 -6.59
CA LEU A 53 6.98 -15.76 -5.36
C LEU A 53 5.79 -16.36 -4.62
N THR A 54 5.95 -16.55 -3.32
CA THR A 54 4.86 -16.84 -2.40
C THR A 54 4.90 -15.85 -1.25
N VAL A 55 3.82 -15.09 -1.08
CA VAL A 55 3.64 -14.25 0.12
C VAL A 55 3.22 -15.15 1.27
N LYS A 56 3.84 -14.99 2.44
CA LYS A 56 3.54 -15.74 3.66
C LYS A 56 3.32 -14.78 4.84
N GLY A 57 2.85 -15.33 5.97
CA GLY A 57 2.69 -14.58 7.22
C GLY A 57 1.49 -13.62 7.21
N GLY A 58 1.54 -12.60 8.07
CA GLY A 58 0.42 -11.65 8.29
C GLY A 58 -0.02 -10.86 7.05
N THR A 59 0.88 -10.64 6.08
CA THR A 59 0.54 -9.98 4.82
C THR A 59 -0.31 -10.87 3.91
N SER A 60 -0.07 -12.19 3.92
CA SER A 60 -0.92 -13.14 3.19
C SER A 60 -2.32 -13.21 3.78
N LEU A 61 -2.47 -13.14 5.11
CA LEU A 61 -3.78 -13.15 5.78
C LEU A 61 -4.61 -11.88 5.56
N SER A 62 -3.95 -10.74 5.36
CA SER A 62 -4.62 -9.44 5.29
C SER A 62 -4.86 -8.92 3.87
N LYS A 63 -4.26 -9.56 2.85
CA LYS A 63 -4.28 -9.11 1.44
C LYS A 63 -4.56 -10.25 0.44
N ALA A 64 -5.00 -11.42 0.92
CA ALA A 64 -5.47 -12.54 0.08
C ALA A 64 -6.84 -12.25 -0.56
#